data_AF-A0A549T867-F1
#
_entry.id   AF-A0A549T867-F1
#
_cell.length_a   1.000
_cell.length_b   1.000
_cell.length_c   1.000
_cell.angle_alpha   90.00
_cell.angle_beta   90.00
_cell.angle_gamma   90.00
#
_symmetry.space_group_name_H-M   'P 1'
#
loop_
_entity.id
_entity.type
_entity.pdbx_description
1 polymer ?
#
loop_
_entity_poly.entity_id
_entity_poly.type
_entity_poly.pdbx_seq_one_letter_code
_entity_poly.pdbx_strand_id
1 'polypeptide(L)'
;MGVKKKKAVGLLNRIQFIDLAQAVTQSPVARREWLRAYLQRALKGGKFPSYRYFRNAIPTIYGVKRGLDPSPPVGREELKKYVGAACNGIDEAKNVEAALTLYDLIRPRGYLAYDHEPRHLALGRSRQAAIGLQVELVREEELIFQYPYPRRSRLDDHTIRVLLSIIHHAYAVGDREGAFVELADLSCDFETAETRRLRLPSVRAPRIIRIHHDEIISLDDLAPEVQNVHDLLMELGEEPD
;
A
#
# COMPACT_ATOMS: atom_id res chain seq x y z
N MET A 1 5.88 -23.43 22.24
CA MET A 1 5.57 -22.07 21.75
C MET A 1 4.05 -21.95 21.55
N GLY A 2 3.39 -21.09 22.33
CA GLY A 2 1.93 -20.89 22.29
C GLY A 2 1.42 -20.35 20.95
N VAL A 3 0.11 -20.51 20.70
CA VAL A 3 -0.55 -20.10 19.44
C VAL A 3 -0.42 -18.60 19.19
N LYS A 4 -0.60 -17.78 20.24
CA LYS A 4 -0.44 -16.32 20.22
C LYS A 4 0.97 -15.89 19.77
N LYS A 5 2.01 -16.43 20.40
CA LYS A 5 3.43 -16.22 20.01
C LYS A 5 3.71 -16.63 18.56
N LYS A 6 3.21 -17.79 18.10
CA LYS A 6 3.35 -18.23 16.70
C LYS A 6 2.72 -17.21 15.73
N LYS A 7 1.54 -16.68 16.05
CA LYS A 7 0.84 -15.69 15.22
C LYS A 7 1.56 -14.35 15.21
N ALA A 8 2.04 -13.87 16.35
CA ALA A 8 2.84 -12.64 16.44
C ALA A 8 4.08 -12.71 15.53
N VAL A 9 4.87 -13.80 15.62
CA VAL A 9 6.03 -14.02 14.74
C VAL A 9 5.62 -14.06 13.26
N GLY A 10 4.53 -14.76 12.95
CA GLY A 10 4.01 -14.83 11.58
C GLY A 10 3.56 -13.47 11.02
N LEU A 11 2.99 -12.61 11.86
CA LEU A 11 2.60 -11.25 11.49
C LEU A 11 3.81 -10.36 11.23
N LEU A 12 4.85 -10.43 12.06
CA LEU A 12 6.07 -9.67 11.82
C LEU A 12 6.72 -9.97 10.47
N ASN A 13 6.63 -11.23 10.02
CA ASN A 13 7.20 -11.66 8.75
C ASN A 13 6.31 -11.32 7.54
N ARG A 14 5.06 -10.89 7.77
CA ARG A 14 4.05 -10.71 6.72
C ARG A 14 3.27 -9.40 6.84
N ILE A 15 3.67 -8.52 7.74
CA ILE A 15 3.02 -7.22 7.93
C ILE A 15 3.13 -6.46 6.61
N GLN A 16 1.99 -6.03 6.08
CA GLN A 16 2.03 -5.21 4.88
C GLN A 16 2.64 -3.87 5.27
N PHE A 17 3.49 -3.30 4.43
CA PHE A 17 4.17 -2.04 4.79
C PHE A 17 3.19 -0.89 5.08
N ILE A 18 1.98 -0.89 4.49
CA ILE A 18 0.90 0.04 4.88
C ILE A 18 0.53 -0.12 6.36
N ASP A 19 0.33 -1.36 6.80
CA ASP A 19 -0.04 -1.65 8.19
C ASP A 19 1.11 -1.32 9.15
N LEU A 20 2.36 -1.51 8.70
CA LEU A 20 3.54 -1.04 9.42
C LEU A 20 3.56 0.49 9.53
N ALA A 21 3.34 1.22 8.43
CA ALA A 21 3.32 2.68 8.42
C ALA A 21 2.24 3.22 9.37
N GLN A 22 1.04 2.63 9.35
CA GLN A 22 -0.03 2.99 10.28
C GLN A 22 0.31 2.71 11.75
N ALA A 23 1.01 1.61 12.04
CA ALA A 23 1.45 1.30 13.40
C ALA A 23 2.53 2.28 13.90
N VAL A 24 3.48 2.64 13.03
CA VAL A 24 4.54 3.61 13.32
C VAL A 24 3.96 5.00 13.63
N THR A 25 2.90 5.43 12.96
CA THR A 25 2.30 6.74 13.22
C THR A 25 1.44 6.82 14.48
N GLN A 26 1.14 5.69 15.13
CA GLN A 26 0.44 5.72 16.42
C GLN A 26 1.38 6.23 17.53
N SER A 27 0.82 6.96 18.50
CA SER A 27 1.54 7.25 19.76
C SER A 27 1.92 5.96 20.49
N PRO A 28 2.94 5.94 21.36
CA PRO A 28 3.40 4.71 22.01
C PRO A 28 2.29 3.91 22.71
N VAL A 29 1.36 4.60 23.38
CA VAL A 29 0.21 3.97 24.06
C VAL A 29 -0.79 3.40 23.04
N ALA A 30 -1.19 4.20 22.04
CA ALA A 30 -2.13 3.78 21.01
C ALA A 30 -1.57 2.66 20.12
N ARG A 31 -0.25 2.64 19.90
CA ARG A 31 0.45 1.64 19.10
C ARG A 31 0.29 0.24 19.67
N ARG A 32 0.47 0.08 20.99
CA ARG A 32 0.31 -1.23 21.65
C ARG A 32 -1.12 -1.73 21.50
N GLU A 33 -2.12 -0.87 21.71
CA GLU A 33 -3.54 -1.24 21.56
C GLU A 33 -3.88 -1.60 20.11
N TRP A 34 -3.39 -0.81 19.15
CA TRP A 34 -3.54 -1.08 17.73
C TRP A 34 -2.95 -2.44 17.36
N LEU A 35 -1.74 -2.74 17.80
CA LEU A 35 -1.06 -4.02 17.55
C LEU A 35 -1.76 -5.19 18.24
N ARG A 36 -2.31 -4.98 19.44
CA ARG A 36 -3.12 -5.98 20.13
C ARG A 36 -4.37 -6.30 19.32
N ALA A 37 -5.10 -5.29 18.83
CA ALA A 37 -6.26 -5.49 17.98
C ALA A 37 -5.90 -6.21 16.66
N TYR A 38 -4.76 -5.83 16.06
CA TYR A 38 -4.21 -6.44 14.86
C TYR A 38 -3.88 -7.93 15.05
N LEU A 39 -3.21 -8.29 16.16
CA LEU A 39 -2.92 -9.66 16.54
C LEU A 39 -4.19 -10.48 16.83
N GLN A 40 -5.14 -9.91 17.58
CA GLN A 40 -6.40 -10.56 17.90
C GLN A 40 -7.22 -10.89 16.66
N ARG A 41 -7.26 -9.98 15.67
CA ARG A 41 -7.88 -10.26 14.37
C ARG A 41 -7.25 -11.48 13.69
N ALA A 42 -5.91 -11.57 13.68
CA ALA A 42 -5.19 -12.67 13.07
C ALA A 42 -5.39 -14.01 13.81
N LEU A 43 -5.57 -13.97 15.14
CA LEU A 43 -5.89 -15.13 15.97
C LEU A 43 -7.29 -15.67 15.65
N LYS A 44 -8.27 -14.79 15.50
CA LYS A 44 -9.65 -15.13 15.13
C LYS A 44 -9.81 -15.60 13.67
N GLY A 45 -8.71 -15.79 12.94
CA GLY A 45 -8.74 -16.15 11.52
C GLY A 45 -9.29 -15.05 10.60
N GLY A 46 -9.39 -13.81 11.11
CA GLY A 46 -9.86 -12.67 10.34
C GLY A 46 -8.94 -12.42 9.14
N LYS A 47 -9.51 -12.46 7.94
CA LYS A 47 -8.78 -12.12 6.70
C LYS A 47 -8.72 -10.60 6.57
N PHE A 48 -7.55 -10.05 6.24
CA PHE A 48 -7.45 -8.66 5.79
C PHE A 48 -8.12 -8.54 4.43
N PRO A 49 -8.82 -7.42 4.12
CA PRO A 49 -9.38 -7.20 2.80
C PRO A 49 -8.27 -7.36 1.77
N SER A 50 -8.36 -8.43 0.98
CA SER A 50 -7.31 -8.76 0.04
C SER A 50 -7.64 -8.01 -1.25
N TYR A 51 -6.97 -6.88 -1.44
CA TYR A 51 -6.86 -6.23 -2.74
C TYR A 51 -5.86 -6.98 -3.63
N ARG A 52 -5.76 -8.31 -3.48
CA ARG A 52 -4.76 -9.14 -4.15
C ARG A 52 -4.97 -9.11 -5.66
N TYR A 53 -6.20 -9.27 -6.11
CA TYR A 53 -6.54 -9.29 -7.54
C TYR A 53 -6.32 -7.91 -8.17
N PHE A 54 -6.71 -6.85 -7.47
CA PHE A 54 -6.34 -5.47 -7.84
C PHE A 54 -4.82 -5.29 -7.95
N ARG A 55 -4.06 -5.69 -6.92
CA ARG A 55 -2.59 -5.56 -6.90
C ARG A 55 -1.93 -6.30 -8.06
N ASN A 56 -2.39 -7.51 -8.36
CA ASN A 56 -1.91 -8.30 -9.48
C ASN A 56 -2.23 -7.66 -10.85
N ALA A 57 -3.30 -6.88 -10.93
CA ALA A 57 -3.69 -6.18 -12.15
C ALA A 57 -2.94 -4.85 -12.36
N ILE A 58 -2.19 -4.35 -11.37
CA ILE A 58 -1.49 -3.06 -11.46
C ILE A 58 -0.63 -2.93 -12.73
N PRO A 59 0.23 -3.90 -13.10
CA PRO A 59 1.00 -3.81 -14.34
C PRO A 59 0.13 -3.67 -15.59
N THR A 60 -0.99 -4.39 -15.64
CA THR A 60 -1.98 -4.33 -16.72
C THR A 60 -2.68 -2.98 -16.76
N ILE A 61 -3.01 -2.40 -15.59
CA ILE A 61 -3.65 -1.08 -15.48
C ILE A 61 -2.73 0.01 -16.03
N TYR A 62 -1.47 0.01 -15.60
CA TYR A 62 -0.45 0.94 -16.10
C TYR A 62 -0.08 0.70 -17.57
N GLY A 63 -0.42 -0.47 -18.12
CA GLY A 63 -0.08 -0.83 -19.49
C GLY A 63 1.43 -1.01 -19.67
N VAL A 64 2.07 -1.70 -18.73
CA VAL A 64 3.51 -1.99 -18.79
C VAL A 64 3.86 -2.59 -20.16
N LYS A 65 4.81 -1.95 -20.86
CA LYS A 65 5.32 -2.46 -22.14
C LYS A 65 6.12 -3.73 -21.87
N ARG A 66 5.52 -4.89 -22.11
CA ARG A 66 6.22 -6.18 -22.05
C ARG A 66 6.93 -6.43 -23.38
N GLY A 67 8.18 -5.99 -23.47
CA GLY A 67 9.03 -6.30 -24.62
C GLY A 67 8.47 -5.78 -25.95
N LEU A 68 8.28 -6.68 -26.92
CA LEU A 68 7.86 -6.36 -28.29
C LEU A 68 6.35 -6.48 -28.54
N ASP A 69 5.52 -6.74 -27.51
CA ASP A 69 4.07 -6.90 -27.69
C ASP A 69 3.44 -5.59 -28.17
N PRO A 70 2.94 -5.54 -29.43
CA PRO A 70 2.38 -4.32 -30.00
C PRO A 70 0.92 -4.10 -29.59
N SER A 71 0.37 -4.94 -28.71
CA SER A 71 -1.02 -4.87 -28.29
C SER A 71 -1.33 -3.52 -27.64
N PRO A 72 -2.45 -2.89 -28.00
CA PRO A 72 -2.86 -1.64 -27.37
C PRO A 72 -3.10 -1.85 -25.87
N PRO A 73 -2.93 -0.80 -25.04
CA PRO A 73 -3.25 -0.89 -23.63
C PRO A 73 -4.69 -1.37 -23.39
N VAL A 74 -4.89 -2.16 -22.34
CA VAL A 74 -6.20 -2.73 -21.98
C VAL A 74 -7.30 -1.66 -21.95
N GLY A 75 -8.45 -1.96 -22.54
CA GLY A 75 -9.61 -1.09 -22.45
C GLY A 75 -10.23 -1.08 -21.05
N ARG A 76 -10.99 -0.04 -20.69
CA ARG A 76 -11.65 0.06 -19.38
C ARG A 76 -12.60 -1.11 -19.08
N GLU A 77 -13.46 -1.46 -20.03
CA GLU A 77 -14.40 -2.59 -19.89
C GLU A 77 -13.69 -3.95 -19.93
N GLU A 78 -12.58 -4.06 -20.67
CA GLU A 78 -11.75 -5.25 -20.69
C GLU A 78 -11.05 -5.47 -19.36
N LEU A 79 -10.51 -4.39 -18.76
CA LEU A 79 -9.92 -4.42 -17.41
C LEU A 79 -10.95 -4.87 -16.37
N LYS A 80 -12.19 -4.36 -16.44
CA LYS A 80 -13.28 -4.79 -15.56
C LYS A 80 -13.52 -6.30 -15.65
N LYS A 81 -13.60 -6.85 -16.87
CA LYS A 81 -13.77 -8.29 -17.11
C LYS A 81 -12.57 -9.09 -16.61
N TYR A 82 -11.35 -8.63 -16.89
CA TYR A 82 -10.10 -9.25 -16.47
C TYR A 82 -10.02 -9.39 -14.93
N VAL A 83 -10.24 -8.29 -14.21
CA VAL A 83 -10.20 -8.29 -12.74
C VAL A 83 -11.36 -9.10 -12.16
N GLY A 84 -12.56 -8.97 -12.72
CA GLY A 84 -13.74 -9.73 -12.30
C GLY A 84 -13.53 -11.24 -12.42
N ALA A 85 -13.07 -11.71 -13.58
CA ALA A 85 -12.76 -13.12 -13.81
C ALA A 85 -11.68 -13.64 -12.86
N ALA A 86 -10.63 -12.84 -12.58
CA ALA A 86 -9.58 -13.22 -11.65
C ALA A 86 -10.10 -13.36 -10.20
N CYS A 87 -11.06 -12.53 -9.79
CA CYS A 87 -11.62 -12.54 -8.43
C CYS A 87 -12.46 -13.80 -8.14
N ASN A 88 -13.11 -14.39 -9.15
CA ASN A 88 -14.01 -15.53 -8.99
C ASN A 88 -15.04 -15.33 -7.86
N GLY A 89 -15.68 -14.17 -7.82
CA GLY A 89 -16.66 -13.78 -6.79
C GLY A 89 -16.06 -13.39 -5.43
N ILE A 90 -14.77 -13.61 -5.18
CA ILE A 90 -14.12 -13.24 -3.92
C ILE A 90 -13.82 -11.75 -3.96
N ASP A 91 -14.52 -10.97 -3.14
CA ASP A 91 -14.15 -9.57 -2.92
C ASP A 91 -14.15 -8.74 -4.22
N GLU A 92 -14.93 -9.17 -5.22
CA GLU A 92 -14.84 -8.72 -6.60
C GLU A 92 -15.15 -7.23 -6.74
N ALA A 93 -16.28 -6.79 -6.20
CA ALA A 93 -16.74 -5.41 -6.32
C ALA A 93 -15.66 -4.41 -5.89
N LYS A 94 -15.00 -4.63 -4.75
CA LYS A 94 -13.95 -3.72 -4.27
C LYS A 94 -12.65 -3.78 -5.08
N ASN A 95 -12.30 -4.94 -5.65
CA ASN A 95 -11.11 -5.08 -6.50
C ASN A 95 -11.34 -4.41 -7.86
N VAL A 96 -12.49 -4.65 -8.48
CA VAL A 96 -12.89 -4.01 -9.74
C VAL A 96 -13.00 -2.50 -9.57
N GLU A 97 -13.64 -2.03 -8.50
CA GLU A 97 -13.76 -0.61 -8.19
C GLU A 97 -12.38 0.06 -8.03
N ALA A 98 -11.45 -0.55 -7.27
CA ALA A 98 -10.10 -0.04 -7.12
C ALA A 98 -9.33 -0.01 -8.45
N ALA A 99 -9.46 -1.06 -9.27
CA ALA A 99 -8.81 -1.16 -10.57
C ALA A 99 -9.28 -0.07 -11.54
N LEU A 100 -10.59 0.13 -11.64
CA LEU A 100 -11.18 1.17 -12.49
C LEU A 100 -10.85 2.57 -11.98
N THR A 101 -10.82 2.78 -10.67
CA THR A 101 -10.40 4.07 -10.09
C THR A 101 -8.96 4.39 -10.45
N LEU A 102 -8.04 3.43 -10.31
CA LEU A 102 -6.64 3.64 -10.69
C LEU A 102 -6.54 3.91 -12.18
N TYR A 103 -7.21 3.12 -13.02
CA TYR A 103 -7.25 3.31 -14.47
C TYR A 103 -7.67 4.73 -14.85
N ASP A 104 -8.82 5.18 -14.32
CA ASP A 104 -9.38 6.50 -14.63
C ASP A 104 -8.45 7.64 -14.12
N LEU A 105 -7.74 7.43 -13.00
CA LEU A 105 -6.78 8.38 -12.44
C LEU A 105 -5.50 8.53 -13.30
N ILE A 106 -4.95 7.43 -13.80
CA ILE A 106 -3.62 7.44 -14.43
C ILE A 106 -3.66 7.72 -15.94
N ARG A 107 -4.75 7.38 -16.63
CA ARG A 107 -4.82 7.45 -18.10
C ARG A 107 -4.56 8.86 -18.64
N PRO A 108 -5.13 9.93 -18.06
CA PRO A 108 -4.85 11.30 -18.53
C PRO A 108 -3.40 11.75 -18.33
N ARG A 109 -2.61 11.04 -17.50
CA ARG A 109 -1.22 11.42 -17.19
C ARG A 109 -0.19 10.91 -18.20
N GLY A 110 -0.57 9.98 -19.07
CA GLY A 110 0.31 9.50 -20.14
C GLY A 110 1.59 8.81 -19.66
N TYR A 111 1.58 8.20 -18.47
CA TYR A 111 2.74 7.47 -17.96
C TYR A 111 3.16 6.36 -18.92
N LEU A 112 4.47 6.24 -19.14
CA LEU A 112 5.09 5.01 -19.64
C LEU A 112 5.42 4.13 -18.44
N ALA A 113 5.13 2.84 -18.51
CA ALA A 113 5.39 1.92 -17.42
C ALA A 113 6.31 0.79 -17.87
N TYR A 114 7.30 0.48 -17.05
CA TYR A 114 8.31 -0.54 -17.28
C TYR A 114 8.31 -1.55 -16.13
N ASP A 115 8.61 -2.81 -16.43
CA ASP A 115 8.75 -3.84 -15.41
C ASP A 115 9.93 -3.48 -14.48
N HIS A 116 9.71 -3.64 -13.18
CA HIS A 116 10.71 -3.38 -12.16
C HIS A 116 10.65 -4.51 -11.11
N GLU A 117 11.81 -4.98 -10.66
CA GLU A 117 11.85 -6.03 -9.64
C GLU A 117 11.35 -5.52 -8.29
N PRO A 118 10.44 -6.23 -7.61
CA PRO A 118 9.95 -5.79 -6.31
C PRO A 118 11.09 -5.76 -5.30
N ARG A 119 11.27 -4.61 -4.66
CA ARG A 119 12.25 -4.41 -3.59
C ARG A 119 11.63 -4.53 -2.21
N HIS A 120 12.52 -4.83 -1.27
CA HIS A 120 12.25 -4.93 0.14
C HIS A 120 13.05 -3.86 0.88
N LEU A 121 12.45 -3.22 1.89
CA LEU A 121 13.21 -2.39 2.82
C LEU A 121 13.75 -3.28 3.95
N ALA A 122 15.05 -3.26 4.18
CA ALA A 122 15.63 -3.89 5.37
C ALA A 122 15.21 -3.09 6.62
N LEU A 123 14.61 -3.77 7.59
CA LEU A 123 14.13 -3.20 8.84
C LEU A 123 14.97 -3.69 10.04
N GLY A 124 16.22 -4.07 9.77
CA GLY A 124 17.13 -4.72 10.72
C GLY A 124 17.76 -6.00 10.16
N ARG A 125 18.49 -6.73 11.02
CA ARG A 125 19.38 -7.84 10.59
C ARG A 125 18.67 -9.04 9.93
N SER A 126 17.38 -9.26 10.20
CA SER A 126 16.64 -10.43 9.71
C SER A 126 15.24 -10.13 9.21
N ARG A 127 14.90 -8.84 9.07
CA ARG A 127 13.52 -8.42 8.79
C ARG A 127 13.46 -7.47 7.61
N GLN A 128 12.42 -7.64 6.82
CA GLN A 128 12.22 -6.93 5.57
C GLN A 128 10.74 -6.55 5.43
N ALA A 129 10.46 -5.31 5.05
CA ALA A 129 9.12 -4.91 4.60
C ALA A 129 9.01 -5.17 3.09
N ALA A 130 8.09 -6.05 2.70
CA ALA A 130 7.71 -6.20 1.31
C ALA A 130 6.79 -5.05 0.90
N ILE A 131 7.28 -4.22 -0.01
CA ILE A 131 6.52 -3.10 -0.57
C ILE A 131 5.80 -3.57 -1.84
N GLY A 132 6.52 -4.28 -2.71
CA GLY A 132 5.93 -4.95 -3.88
C GLY A 132 5.55 -4.01 -5.02
N LEU A 133 6.30 -2.93 -5.24
CA LEU A 133 6.18 -2.14 -6.47
C LEU A 133 6.91 -2.88 -7.60
N GLN A 134 6.12 -3.36 -8.56
CA GLN A 134 6.61 -4.17 -9.69
C GLN A 134 6.78 -3.35 -10.97
N VAL A 135 6.55 -2.04 -10.88
CA VAL A 135 6.57 -1.14 -12.03
C VAL A 135 7.29 0.15 -11.64
N GLU A 136 8.07 0.66 -12.57
CA GLU A 136 8.54 2.04 -12.54
C GLU A 136 7.81 2.82 -13.65
N LEU A 137 7.41 4.05 -13.33
CA LEU A 137 6.69 4.91 -14.25
C LEU A 137 7.64 6.01 -14.74
N VAL A 138 7.53 6.36 -16.01
CA VAL A 138 8.25 7.47 -16.62
C VAL A 138 7.23 8.46 -17.18
N ARG A 139 7.39 9.72 -16.82
CA ARG A 139 6.65 10.83 -17.41
C ARG A 139 7.65 11.90 -17.80
N GLU A 140 7.73 12.19 -19.10
CA GLU A 140 8.75 13.10 -19.64
C GLU A 140 10.15 12.58 -19.25
N GLU A 141 10.86 13.28 -18.38
CA GLU A 141 12.19 12.91 -17.87
C GLU A 141 12.14 12.43 -16.41
N GLU A 142 10.95 12.36 -15.79
CA GLU A 142 10.79 11.95 -14.40
C GLU A 142 10.62 10.43 -14.27
N LEU A 143 11.48 9.80 -13.47
CA LEU A 143 11.27 8.45 -12.96
C LEU A 143 10.41 8.51 -11.68
N ILE A 144 9.37 7.68 -11.61
CA ILE A 144 8.36 7.73 -10.55
C ILE A 144 8.06 6.31 -10.03
N PHE A 145 8.15 6.14 -8.71
CA PHE A 145 7.62 4.99 -7.99
C PHE A 145 6.26 5.35 -7.36
N GLN A 146 5.17 4.97 -8.03
CA GLN A 146 3.81 5.24 -7.57
C GLN A 146 3.20 4.03 -6.88
N TYR A 147 2.79 4.20 -5.62
CA TYR A 147 2.06 3.20 -4.85
C TYR A 147 0.55 3.42 -4.91
N PRO A 148 -0.24 2.49 -5.49
CA PRO A 148 -1.70 2.56 -5.44
C PRO A 148 -2.22 2.12 -4.07
N TYR A 149 -2.88 3.04 -3.36
CA TYR A 149 -3.52 2.78 -2.08
C TYR A 149 -5.02 2.51 -2.27
N PRO A 150 -5.49 1.26 -2.15
CA PRO A 150 -6.85 0.90 -2.52
C PRO A 150 -7.84 0.96 -1.34
N ARG A 151 -7.40 1.26 -0.11
CA ARG A 151 -8.29 1.20 1.06
C ARG A 151 -9.24 2.40 1.02
N ARG A 152 -10.45 2.19 1.55
CA ARG A 152 -11.52 3.19 1.53
C ARG A 152 -11.35 4.31 2.55
N SER A 153 -10.51 4.12 3.57
CA SER A 153 -10.23 5.14 4.59
C SER A 153 -9.05 5.99 4.19
N ARG A 154 -9.19 7.31 4.23
CA ARG A 154 -8.07 8.23 4.00
C ARG A 154 -6.97 8.02 5.03
N LEU A 155 -5.73 8.10 4.56
CA LEU A 155 -4.57 8.24 5.42
C LEU A 155 -4.42 9.71 5.80
N ASP A 156 -4.00 9.98 7.03
CA ASP A 156 -3.51 11.29 7.43
C ASP A 156 -2.15 11.59 6.76
N ASP A 157 -1.82 12.87 6.66
CA ASP A 157 -0.63 13.34 5.94
C ASP A 157 0.67 12.80 6.55
N HIS A 158 0.72 12.62 7.88
CA HIS A 158 1.89 12.05 8.54
C HIS A 158 2.08 10.57 8.17
N THR A 159 1.01 9.78 8.15
CA THR A 159 1.06 8.38 7.68
C THR A 159 1.46 8.29 6.21
N ILE A 160 0.98 9.21 5.36
CA ILE A 160 1.40 9.28 3.95
C ILE A 160 2.91 9.56 3.87
N ARG A 161 3.42 10.52 4.64
CA ARG A 161 4.83 10.87 4.70
C ARG A 161 5.72 9.69 5.12
N VAL A 162 5.34 8.96 6.18
CA VAL A 162 6.03 7.73 6.62
C VAL A 162 6.00 6.67 5.52
N LEU A 163 4.84 6.45 4.91
CA LEU A 163 4.65 5.44 3.87
C LEU A 163 5.54 5.71 2.65
N LEU A 164 5.57 6.96 2.17
CA LEU A 164 6.36 7.34 1.00
C LEU A 164 7.85 7.40 1.33
N SER A 165 8.25 7.75 2.55
CA SER A 165 9.65 7.66 3.00
C SER A 165 10.16 6.21 2.98
N ILE A 166 9.35 5.25 3.44
CA ILE A 166 9.68 3.81 3.37
C ILE A 166 9.89 3.36 1.91
N ILE A 167 9.04 3.82 0.99
CA ILE A 167 9.18 3.49 -0.43
C ILE A 167 10.44 4.13 -1.01
N HIS A 168 10.71 5.39 -0.68
CA HIS A 168 11.91 6.10 -1.14
C HIS A 168 13.18 5.33 -0.77
N HIS A 169 13.37 4.99 0.50
CA HIS A 169 14.55 4.25 0.96
C HIS A 169 14.71 2.85 0.35
N ALA A 170 13.64 2.27 -0.19
CA ALA A 170 13.71 0.99 -0.87
C ALA A 170 13.96 1.10 -2.38
N TYR A 171 13.42 2.12 -3.05
CA TYR A 171 13.37 2.18 -4.52
C TYR A 171 14.17 3.34 -5.13
N ALA A 172 14.21 4.50 -4.47
CA ALA A 172 14.90 5.69 -4.97
C ALA A 172 16.34 5.75 -4.44
N VAL A 173 17.16 4.75 -4.80
CA VAL A 173 18.56 4.62 -4.36
C VAL A 173 19.46 4.19 -5.52
N GLY A 174 20.76 4.49 -5.43
CA GLY A 174 21.74 4.18 -6.49
C GLY A 174 21.39 4.92 -7.78
N ASP A 175 21.31 4.21 -8.90
CA ASP A 175 20.94 4.77 -10.21
C ASP A 175 19.54 5.42 -10.26
N ARG A 176 18.73 5.26 -9.20
CA ARG A 176 17.36 5.76 -9.09
C ARG A 176 17.19 6.81 -7.98
N GLU A 177 18.27 7.35 -7.44
CA GLU A 177 18.23 8.34 -6.35
C GLU A 177 17.39 9.58 -6.67
N GLY A 178 17.36 10.00 -7.95
CA GLY A 178 16.52 11.10 -8.42
C GLY A 178 15.04 10.75 -8.65
N ALA A 179 14.60 9.52 -8.35
CA ALA A 179 13.23 9.10 -8.61
C ALA A 179 12.25 9.75 -7.60
N PHE A 180 11.12 10.22 -8.13
CA PHE A 180 10.01 10.66 -7.30
C PHE A 180 9.24 9.48 -6.74
N VAL A 181 8.62 9.70 -5.58
CA VAL A 181 7.76 8.70 -4.94
C VAL A 181 6.36 9.28 -4.77
N GLU A 182 5.37 8.53 -5.20
CA GLU A 182 3.98 8.98 -5.24
C GLU A 182 3.03 7.98 -4.57
N LEU A 183 1.98 8.51 -3.95
CA LEU A 183 0.80 7.75 -3.55
C LEU A 183 -0.32 8.03 -4.55
N ALA A 184 -0.79 7.00 -5.25
CA ALA A 184 -2.10 7.05 -5.89
C ALA A 184 -3.14 6.68 -4.82
N ASP A 185 -3.65 7.69 -4.12
CA ASP A 185 -4.66 7.56 -3.08
C ASP A 185 -6.03 7.34 -3.72
N LEU A 186 -6.53 6.10 -3.65
CA LEU A 186 -7.83 5.70 -4.20
C LEU A 186 -8.94 5.68 -3.14
N SER A 187 -8.70 6.26 -1.96
CA SER A 187 -9.65 6.28 -0.86
C SER A 187 -10.91 7.10 -1.18
N CYS A 188 -11.98 6.84 -0.43
CA CYS A 188 -13.24 7.58 -0.52
C CYS A 188 -13.40 8.43 0.74
N ASP A 189 -13.98 9.62 0.63
CA ASP A 189 -14.66 10.18 1.80
C ASP A 189 -15.90 9.32 2.06
N PHE A 190 -16.04 8.75 3.26
CA PHE A 190 -17.23 7.95 3.59
C PHE A 190 -18.39 8.88 3.99
N GLU A 191 -19.61 8.45 3.69
CA GLU A 191 -20.81 9.02 4.29
C GLU A 191 -20.80 8.77 5.82
N THR A 192 -20.45 9.76 6.63
CA THR A 192 -20.88 9.83 8.03
C THR A 192 -22.39 10.09 8.08
N ALA A 193 -23.02 9.89 9.25
CA ALA A 193 -24.42 10.29 9.43
C ALA A 193 -24.66 11.77 9.07
N GLU A 194 -23.64 12.61 9.25
CA GLU A 194 -23.64 14.03 8.85
C GLU A 194 -23.54 14.21 7.34
N THR A 195 -22.64 13.54 6.64
CA THR A 195 -22.49 13.74 5.18
C THR A 195 -23.64 13.11 4.38
N ARG A 196 -24.30 12.06 4.90
CA ARG A 196 -25.58 11.54 4.35
C ARG A 196 -26.73 12.55 4.47
N ARG A 197 -26.79 13.34 5.55
CA ARG A 197 -27.77 14.44 5.71
C ARG A 197 -27.57 15.53 4.66
N LEU A 198 -26.34 15.74 4.21
CA LEU A 198 -25.96 16.79 3.26
C LEU A 198 -26.10 16.38 1.78
N ARG A 199 -26.51 15.12 1.49
CA ARG A 199 -26.64 14.57 0.12
C ARG A 199 -25.40 14.81 -0.76
N LEU A 200 -24.21 14.80 -0.16
CA LEU A 200 -22.97 14.94 -0.91
C LEU A 200 -22.74 13.66 -1.75
N PRO A 201 -22.28 13.76 -3.00
CA PRO A 201 -22.02 12.59 -3.83
C PRO A 201 -21.01 11.65 -3.15
N SER A 202 -21.26 10.33 -3.18
CA SER A 202 -20.36 9.26 -2.70
C SER A 202 -19.14 9.06 -3.61
N VAL A 203 -18.61 10.15 -4.16
CA VAL A 203 -17.66 10.13 -5.27
C VAL A 203 -16.27 9.91 -4.69
N ARG A 204 -15.60 8.86 -5.16
CA ARG A 204 -14.15 8.72 -5.00
C ARG A 204 -13.50 9.99 -5.56
N ALA A 205 -12.76 10.71 -4.73
CA ALA A 205 -11.88 11.78 -5.17
C ALA A 205 -10.45 11.25 -5.14
N PRO A 206 -10.07 10.38 -6.09
CA PRO A 206 -8.72 9.85 -6.12
C PRO A 206 -7.74 10.99 -6.37
N ARG A 207 -6.58 10.91 -5.74
CA ARG A 207 -5.53 11.92 -5.87
C ARG A 207 -4.16 11.28 -5.96
N ILE A 208 -3.24 12.02 -6.55
CA ILE A 208 -1.82 11.67 -6.52
C ILE A 208 -1.15 12.61 -5.52
N ILE A 209 -0.50 12.03 -4.53
CA ILE A 209 0.26 12.76 -3.53
C ILE A 209 1.73 12.45 -3.79
N ARG A 210 2.52 13.50 -3.99
CA ARG A 210 3.97 13.43 -4.13
C ARG A 210 4.55 14.14 -2.92
N ILE A 211 5.56 13.53 -2.29
CA ILE A 211 6.33 14.22 -1.26
C ILE A 211 7.62 14.73 -1.86
N HIS A 212 8.06 15.89 -1.37
CA HIS A 212 9.33 16.47 -1.73
C HIS A 212 10.48 15.77 -0.99
N HIS A 213 11.70 15.93 -1.51
CA HIS A 213 12.87 15.23 -0.96
C HIS A 213 13.21 15.68 0.47
N ASP A 214 12.95 16.95 0.81
CA ASP A 214 13.09 17.52 2.14
C ASP A 214 12.02 17.03 3.13
N GLU A 215 10.93 16.43 2.63
CA GLU A 215 9.91 15.79 3.47
C GLU A 215 10.25 14.33 3.78
N ILE A 216 11.29 13.74 3.19
CA ILE A 216 11.66 12.35 3.44
C ILE A 216 12.16 12.19 4.87
N ILE A 217 11.53 11.28 5.62
CA ILE A 217 11.98 10.92 6.97
C ILE A 217 13.20 10.01 6.83
N SER A 218 14.28 10.30 7.56
CA SER A 218 15.52 9.54 7.48
C SER A 218 15.33 8.09 7.97
N LEU A 219 16.23 7.19 7.55
CA LEU A 219 16.25 5.82 8.08
C LEU A 219 16.57 5.79 9.58
N ASP A 220 17.40 6.71 10.06
CA ASP A 220 17.78 6.80 11.48
C ASP A 220 16.57 7.17 12.36
N ASP A 221 15.63 7.96 11.82
CA ASP A 221 14.38 8.30 12.51
C ASP A 221 13.33 7.19 12.39
N LEU A 222 13.27 6.48 11.25
CA LEU A 222 12.28 5.40 11.03
C LEU A 222 12.65 4.10 11.75
N ALA A 223 13.94 3.75 11.83
CA ALA A 223 14.39 2.47 12.36
C ALA A 223 13.98 2.22 13.83
N PRO A 224 14.10 3.19 14.76
CA PRO A 224 13.64 3.03 16.14
C PRO A 224 12.14 2.76 16.24
N GLU A 225 11.32 3.44 15.43
CA GLU A 225 9.87 3.28 15.45
C GLU A 225 9.43 1.91 14.93
N VAL A 226 10.08 1.44 13.86
CA VAL A 226 9.86 0.10 13.32
C VAL A 226 10.29 -0.98 14.33
N GLN A 227 11.43 -0.76 15.00
CA GLN A 227 11.91 -1.66 16.06
C GLN A 227 10.92 -1.71 17.23
N ASN A 228 10.34 -0.57 17.62
CA ASN A 228 9.33 -0.52 18.66
C ASN A 228 8.06 -1.31 18.28
N VAL A 229 7.56 -1.20 17.04
CA VAL A 229 6.44 -2.01 16.55
C VAL A 229 6.76 -3.51 16.66
N HIS A 230 7.99 -3.87 16.31
CA HIS A 230 8.47 -5.24 16.42
C HIS A 230 8.45 -5.75 17.86
N ASP A 231 9.07 -5.01 18.78
CA ASP A 231 9.23 -5.41 20.17
C ASP A 231 7.85 -5.55 20.84
N LEU A 232 6.95 -4.60 20.60
CA LEU A 232 5.58 -4.66 21.09
C LEU A 232 4.82 -5.89 20.58
N LEU A 233 4.95 -6.26 19.31
CA LEU A 233 4.30 -7.47 18.79
C LEU A 233 4.85 -8.75 19.44
N MET A 234 6.16 -8.80 19.71
CA MET A 234 6.78 -9.93 20.40
C MET A 234 6.28 -10.03 21.85
N GLU A 235 6.26 -8.92 22.59
CA GLU A 235 5.71 -8.84 23.95
C GLU A 235 4.23 -9.28 23.99
N LEU A 236 3.40 -8.74 23.10
CA LEU A 236 1.99 -9.12 22.97
C LEU A 236 1.83 -10.62 22.66
N GLY A 237 2.78 -11.22 21.94
CA GLY A 237 2.82 -12.65 21.67
C GLY A 237 3.06 -13.51 22.92
N GLU A 238 3.66 -12.93 23.96
CA GLU A 238 4.00 -13.58 25.24
C GLU A 238 2.99 -13.31 26.35
N GLU A 239 2.14 -12.28 26.22
CA GLU A 239 1.03 -12.02 27.14
C GLU A 239 0.12 -13.27 27.27
N PRO A 240 -0.33 -13.63 28.47
CA PRO A 240 -1.34 -14.68 28.66
C PRO A 240 -2.62 -14.38 27.84
N ASP A 241 -3.38 -15.43 27.56
CA ASP A 241 -4.61 -15.34 26.75
C ASP A 241 -5.70 -14.49 27.42
#